data_AF-A0A0B0P4C9-F1
#
_entry.id   AF-A0A0B0P4C9-F1
#
_cell.length_a   1.000
_cell.length_b   1.000
_cell.length_c   1.000
_cell.angle_alpha   90.00
_cell.angle_beta   90.00
_cell.angle_gamma   90.00
#
_symmetry.space_group_name_H-M   'P 1'
#
loop_
_entity.id
_entity.type
_entity.pdbx_description
1 polymer ?
#
loop_
_entity_poly.entity_id
_entity_poly.type
_entity_poly.pdbx_seq_one_letter_code
_entity_poly.pdbx_strand_id
1 'polypeptide(L)'
;MNPSTSMYHDADLMVFNTGHWWTYEKTSKGEDYYQEGDYVYPRLKVLNAYQKALTTWSRWVDKNVDSHRTQGASGTQEDNATRKLNPF
;
A
#
# COMPACT_ATOMS: atom_id res chain seq x y z
N MET A 1 6.83 -13.60 20.32
CA MET A 1 6.43 -12.23 19.92
C MET A 1 7.40 -11.78 18.84
N ASN A 2 6.88 -11.39 17.67
CA ASN A 2 7.72 -11.01 16.52
C ASN A 2 7.97 -9.49 16.58
N PRO A 3 9.20 -9.02 16.80
CA PRO A 3 9.49 -7.63 17.17
C PRO A 3 9.11 -6.59 16.11
N SER A 4 8.81 -6.99 14.87
CA SER A 4 8.36 -6.07 13.81
C SER A 4 6.93 -5.55 13.99
N THR A 5 6.10 -6.21 14.80
CA THR A 5 4.67 -5.85 14.97
C THR A 5 4.39 -4.82 16.06
N SER A 6 5.37 -4.54 16.92
CA SER A 6 5.20 -3.68 18.10
C SER A 6 5.20 -2.17 17.80
N MET A 7 5.75 -1.73 16.67
CA MET A 7 5.98 -0.29 16.44
C MET A 7 4.72 0.51 16.07
N TYR A 8 3.70 -0.16 15.53
CA TYR A 8 2.52 0.53 14.98
C TYR A 8 1.32 0.56 15.92
N HIS A 9 1.27 -0.34 16.91
CA HIS A 9 0.16 -0.42 17.86
C HIS A 9 0.08 0.79 18.79
N ASP A 10 1.22 1.39 19.12
CA ASP A 10 1.32 2.53 20.04
C ASP A 10 1.48 3.88 19.32
N ALA A 11 1.38 3.91 17.99
CA ALA A 11 1.59 5.13 17.22
C ALA A 11 0.42 6.11 17.40
N ASP A 12 0.71 7.38 17.67
CA ASP A 12 -0.31 8.44 17.76
C ASP A 12 -0.70 8.99 16.36
N LEU A 13 0.16 8.81 15.34
CA LEU A 13 -0.06 9.20 13.94
C LEU A 13 0.46 8.12 12.99
N MET A 14 -0.35 7.74 12.00
CA MET A 14 0.03 6.80 10.94
C MET A 14 -0.21 7.42 9.56
N VAL A 15 0.85 7.46 8.73
CA VAL A 15 0.81 7.96 7.34
C VAL A 15 1.15 6.82 6.39
N PHE A 16 0.25 6.57 5.45
CA PHE A 16 0.43 5.56 4.41
C PHE A 16 0.51 6.23 3.04
N ASN A 17 1.58 5.93 2.28
CA ASN A 17 1.81 6.45 0.93
C ASN A 17 1.92 5.29 -0.07
N THR A 18 1.11 5.34 -1.12
CA THR A 18 1.07 4.32 -2.17
C THR A 18 1.41 4.83 -3.57
N GLY A 19 1.34 6.14 -3.83
CA GLY A 19 1.06 6.67 -5.17
C GLY A 19 2.06 6.25 -6.26
N HIS A 20 3.35 6.26 -5.96
CA HIS A 20 4.39 6.10 -7.00
C HIS A 20 4.57 4.66 -7.53
N TRP A 21 4.01 3.66 -6.84
CA TRP A 21 4.27 2.24 -7.11
C TRP A 21 3.22 1.57 -8.00
N TRP A 22 2.01 2.11 -8.11
CA TRP A 22 0.88 1.48 -8.79
C TRP A 22 0.75 1.90 -10.26
N THR A 23 1.79 1.62 -11.05
CA THR A 23 1.76 1.87 -12.51
C THR A 23 1.92 0.56 -13.26
N TYR A 24 1.29 0.46 -14.43
CA TYR A 24 1.28 -0.75 -15.25
C TYR A 24 2.68 -1.23 -15.60
N GLU A 25 3.59 -0.30 -15.86
CA GLU A 25 4.98 -0.57 -16.20
C GLU A 25 5.78 -1.12 -15.01
N LYS A 26 5.49 -0.65 -13.79
CA LYS A 26 6.22 -1.04 -12.57
C LYS A 26 5.70 -2.33 -11.94
N THR A 27 4.52 -2.80 -12.33
CA THR A 27 3.86 -3.95 -11.71
C THR A 27 3.91 -5.19 -12.60
N SER A 28 5.00 -5.41 -13.34
CA SER A 28 5.15 -6.51 -14.30
C SER A 28 3.96 -6.64 -15.28
N LYS A 29 3.35 -5.51 -15.69
CA LYS A 29 2.14 -5.48 -16.53
C LYS A 29 0.95 -6.26 -15.94
N GLY A 30 0.99 -6.53 -14.64
CA GLY A 30 0.00 -7.29 -13.88
C GLY A 30 0.11 -8.81 -14.04
N GLU A 31 1.19 -9.35 -14.62
CA GLU A 31 1.40 -10.78 -14.83
C GLU A 31 2.27 -11.36 -13.71
N ASP A 32 1.77 -12.41 -13.05
CA ASP A 32 2.42 -13.15 -11.94
C ASP A 32 3.00 -12.27 -10.82
N TYR A 33 2.51 -11.04 -10.66
CA TYR A 33 3.10 -10.02 -9.79
C TYR A 33 2.41 -9.89 -8.43
N TYR A 34 1.10 -10.09 -8.39
CA TYR A 34 0.30 -9.83 -7.20
C TYR A 34 -0.03 -11.14 -6.47
N GLN A 35 0.17 -11.15 -5.16
CA GLN A 35 -0.08 -12.31 -4.30
C GLN A 35 -1.10 -11.96 -3.20
N GLU A 36 -2.02 -12.88 -2.93
CA GLU A 36 -2.98 -12.83 -1.83
C GLU A 36 -2.96 -14.17 -1.09
N GLY A 37 -2.43 -14.19 0.13
CA GLY A 37 -2.15 -15.44 0.83
C GLY A 37 -1.12 -16.27 0.05
N ASP A 38 -1.44 -17.53 -0.25
CA ASP A 38 -0.59 -18.43 -1.04
C ASP A 38 -0.91 -18.41 -2.54
N TYR A 39 -1.85 -17.56 -2.98
CA TYR A 39 -2.27 -17.47 -4.37
C TYR A 39 -1.58 -16.30 -5.09
N VAL A 40 -0.80 -16.61 -6.13
CA VAL A 40 -0.26 -15.63 -7.07
C VAL A 40 -1.22 -15.51 -8.24
N TYR A 41 -1.65 -14.29 -8.55
CA TYR A 41 -2.55 -14.01 -9.67
C TYR A 41 -1.76 -14.10 -10.99
N PRO A 42 -2.15 -15.00 -11.92
CA PRO A 42 -1.50 -15.06 -13.23
C PRO A 42 -1.65 -13.77 -14.01
N ARG A 43 -2.81 -13.10 -13.84
CA ARG A 43 -3.03 -11.76 -14.34
C ARG A 43 -3.99 -10.99 -13.46
N LEU A 44 -3.63 -9.78 -13.06
CA LEU A 44 -4.50 -8.88 -12.31
C LEU A 44 -4.26 -7.42 -12.73
N LYS A 45 -5.35 -6.72 -13.04
CA LYS A 45 -5.28 -5.30 -13.40
C LYS A 45 -4.79 -4.48 -12.20
N VAL A 46 -3.91 -3.53 -12.46
CA VAL A 46 -3.29 -2.67 -11.42
C VAL A 46 -4.32 -2.02 -10.52
N LEU A 47 -5.42 -1.50 -11.07
CA LEU A 47 -6.48 -0.88 -10.27
C LEU A 47 -7.18 -1.89 -9.34
N ASN A 48 -7.41 -3.12 -9.79
CA ASN A 48 -8.02 -4.17 -8.97
C ASN A 48 -7.06 -4.62 -7.86
N ALA A 49 -5.76 -4.75 -8.20
CA ALA A 49 -4.73 -5.06 -7.22
C ALA A 49 -4.59 -3.95 -6.16
N TYR A 50 -4.64 -2.69 -6.59
CA TYR A 50 -4.63 -1.52 -5.71
C TYR A 50 -5.80 -1.53 -4.73
N GLN A 51 -7.01 -1.74 -5.24
CA GLN A 51 -8.21 -1.79 -4.41
C GLN A 51 -8.16 -2.94 -3.39
N LYS A 52 -7.67 -4.12 -3.81
CA LYS A 52 -7.45 -5.27 -2.90
C LYS A 52 -6.44 -4.94 -1.81
N ALA A 53 -5.30 -4.37 -2.17
CA ALA A 53 -4.27 -3.98 -1.21
C ALA A 53 -4.79 -2.96 -0.18
N LEU A 54 -5.50 -1.92 -0.63
CA LEU A 54 -6.13 -0.94 0.27
C LEU A 54 -7.18 -1.56 1.18
N THR A 55 -7.99 -2.48 0.65
CA THR A 55 -9.02 -3.17 1.45
C THR A 55 -8.38 -4.04 2.53
N THR A 56 -7.34 -4.79 2.19
CA THR A 56 -6.59 -5.61 3.15
C THR A 56 -5.93 -4.77 4.22
N TRP A 57 -5.30 -3.65 3.82
CA TRP A 57 -4.70 -2.71 4.77
C TRP A 57 -5.75 -2.08 5.70
N SER A 58 -6.87 -1.59 5.17
CA SER A 58 -7.96 -1.00 5.97
C SER A 58 -8.47 -1.97 7.03
N ARG A 59 -8.70 -3.24 6.66
CA ARG A 59 -9.13 -4.28 7.62
C ARG A 59 -8.08 -4.56 8.69
N TRP A 60 -6.80 -4.49 8.34
CA TRP A 60 -5.73 -4.63 9.32
C TRP A 60 -5.73 -3.45 10.29
N VAL A 61 -5.92 -2.22 9.80
CA VAL A 61 -6.04 -1.02 10.63
C VAL A 61 -7.22 -1.17 11.60
N ASP A 62 -8.41 -1.49 11.11
CA ASP A 62 -9.61 -1.66 11.94
C ASP A 62 -9.43 -2.70 13.06
N LYS A 63 -8.59 -3.71 12.83
CA LYS A 63 -8.34 -4.80 13.79
C LYS A 63 -7.22 -4.51 14.78
N ASN A 64 -6.23 -3.71 14.39
CA ASN A 64 -4.97 -3.59 15.14
C ASN A 64 -4.69 -2.18 15.65
N VAL A 65 -5.35 -1.14 15.15
CA VAL A 65 -5.13 0.25 15.56
C VAL A 65 -6.28 0.69 16.46
N ASP A 66 -5.94 1.24 17.62
CA ASP A 66 -6.92 1.87 18.49
C ASP A 66 -7.24 3.28 17.96
N SER A 67 -8.40 3.41 17.32
CA SER A 67 -8.87 4.67 16.74
C SER A 67 -9.18 5.75 17.77
N HIS A 68 -9.25 5.42 19.07
CA HIS A 68 -9.37 6.41 20.13
C HIS A 68 -8.04 7.08 20.48
N ARG A 69 -6.91 6.48 20.08
CA ARG A 69 -5.56 6.98 20.36
C ARG A 69 -4.83 7.47 19.11
N THR A 70 -5.12 6.92 17.92
CA THR A 70 -4.38 7.23 16.69
C THR A 70 -5.17 8.09 15.70
N GLN A 71 -4.59 9.18 15.20
CA GLN A 71 -5.15 9.97 14.09
C GLN A 71 -4.64 9.46 12.73
N GLY A 72 -5.55 9.19 11.79
CA GLY A 72 -5.22 8.71 10.44
C GLY A 72 -5.30 9.82 9.39
N ALA A 73 -4.25 9.98 8.58
CA ALA A 73 -4.24 10.86 7.40
C ALA A 73 -3.87 10.06 6.14
N SER A 74 -4.71 10.13 5.10
CA SER A 74 -4.45 9.53 3.79
C SER A 74 -4.11 10.63 2.78
N GLY A 75 -2.99 10.49 2.09
CA GLY A 75 -2.55 11.40 1.03
C GLY A 75 -2.41 10.66 -0.29
N THR A 76 -3.10 11.11 -1.33
CA THR A 76 -2.86 10.71 -2.72
C THR A 76 -2.05 11.82 -3.40
N GLN A 77 -0.77 11.57 -3.65
CA GLN A 77 0.04 12.50 -4.42
C GLN A 77 -0.15 12.21 -5.91
N GLU A 78 -0.85 13.11 -6.62
CA GLU A 78 -0.87 13.14 -8.08
C GLU A 78 0.38 13.87 -8.59
N ASP A 79 1.41 13.11 -8.99
CA ASP A 79 2.59 13.68 -9.62
C ASP A 79 2.32 13.92 -11.12
N ASN A 80 1.79 15.10 -11.46
CA ASN A 80 1.96 15.67 -12.79
C ASN A 80 3.40 16.19 -12.95
N ALA A 81 4.34 15.28 -13.21
CA ALA A 81 5.74 15.65 -13.47
C ALA A 81 6.30 14.92 -14.69
N THR A 82 5.86 15.37 -15.87
CA THR A 82 6.70 15.24 -17.07
C THR A 82 7.88 16.20 -16.89
N ARG A 83 9.11 15.66 -16.94
CA ARG A 83 10.42 16.31 -16.81
C ARG A 83 10.86 16.61 -15.36
N LYS A 84 11.75 15.79 -14.81
CA LYS A 84 13.21 15.98 -14.93
C LYS A 84 13.97 14.84 -14.24
N LEU A 85 14.87 14.24 -15.03
CA LEU A 85 16.18 13.69 -14.64
C LEU A 85 16.22 12.43 -13.75
N ASN A 86 16.50 11.30 -14.40
CA ASN A 86 17.52 10.34 -13.97
C ASN A 86 18.89 11.08 -13.93
N PRO A 87 19.89 10.76 -13.06
CA PRO A 87 20.31 9.39 -12.77
C PRO A 87 20.77 9.11 -11.32
N PHE A 88 20.23 8.05 -10.71
CA PHE A 88 20.95 6.98 -10.00
C PHE A 88 19.99 5.80 -9.86
#